data_AF-R8W3X8-F1
#
_entry.id   AF-R8W3X8-F1
#
_cell.length_a   1.000
_cell.length_b   1.000
_cell.length_c   1.000
_cell.angle_alpha   90.00
_cell.angle_beta   90.00
_cell.angle_gamma   90.00
#
_symmetry.space_group_name_H-M   'P 1'
#
loop_
_entity.id
_entity.type
_entity.pdbx_description
1 polymer ?
#
loop_
_entity_poly.entity_id
_entity_poly.type
_entity_poly.pdbx_seq_one_letter_code
_entity_poly.pdbx_strand_id
1 'polypeptide(L)'
;MKRAEILEAARICVCGERQQDYGTPENNFETIGLLWGVYLRAAHPELAKVMAINHINAKDVATMMGLLKVARIATGYKDDNFVDLAGYAACAGEIAAAERGGGDHD
;
A
#
# COMPACT_ATOMS: atom_id res chain seq x y z
N MET A 1 10.95 -19.94 -5.53
CA MET A 1 9.54 -20.33 -5.29
C MET A 1 8.77 -20.54 -6.60
N LYS A 2 7.73 -21.39 -6.60
CA LYS A 2 6.71 -21.52 -7.66
C LYS A 2 5.64 -20.43 -7.52
N ARG A 3 4.90 -20.15 -8.59
CA ARG A 3 3.82 -19.14 -8.60
C ARG A 3 2.81 -19.32 -7.46
N ALA A 4 2.41 -20.56 -7.17
CA ALA A 4 1.45 -20.87 -6.12
C ALA A 4 2.01 -20.60 -4.71
N GLU A 5 3.30 -20.85 -4.50
CA GLU A 5 3.99 -20.58 -3.22
C GLU A 5 4.09 -19.07 -2.96
N ILE A 6 4.33 -18.26 -4.01
CA ILE A 6 4.33 -16.79 -3.90
C ILE A 6 2.96 -16.27 -3.48
N LEU A 7 1.91 -16.73 -4.15
CA LEU A 7 0.54 -16.30 -3.87
C LEU A 7 0.08 -16.71 -2.47
N GLU A 8 0.40 -17.93 -2.04
CA GLU A 8 0.05 -18.39 -0.69
C GLU A 8 0.82 -17.62 0.39
N ALA A 9 2.12 -17.37 0.18
CA ALA A 9 2.89 -16.54 1.10
C ALA A 9 2.31 -15.11 1.19
N ALA A 10 1.94 -14.51 0.05
CA ALA A 10 1.32 -13.18 0.03
C ALA A 10 -0.01 -13.18 0.78
N ARG A 11 -0.87 -14.17 0.53
CA ARG A 11 -2.14 -14.36 1.25
C ARG A 11 -1.93 -14.46 2.76
N ILE A 12 -0.94 -15.23 3.22
CA ILE A 12 -0.61 -15.31 4.65
C ILE A 12 -0.17 -13.94 5.19
N CYS A 13 0.62 -13.18 4.43
CA CYS A 13 1.07 -11.85 4.85
C CYS A 13 -0.05 -10.82 4.97
N VAL A 14 -1.02 -10.81 4.03
CA VAL A 14 -2.07 -9.77 3.97
C VAL A 14 -3.41 -10.19 4.57
N CYS A 15 -3.67 -11.48 4.76
CA CYS A 15 -4.92 -12.01 5.33
C CYS A 15 -4.70 -12.82 6.63
N GLY A 16 -3.46 -12.98 7.10
CA GLY A 16 -3.12 -13.76 8.29
C GLY A 16 -3.24 -12.99 9.62
N GLU A 17 -2.97 -13.67 10.73
CA GLU A 17 -3.18 -13.20 12.11
C GLU A 17 -2.47 -11.89 12.50
N ARG A 18 -1.50 -11.39 11.71
CA ARG A 18 -0.88 -10.08 11.94
C ARG A 18 -1.86 -8.90 11.91
N GLN A 19 -3.04 -9.10 11.33
CA GLN A 19 -4.12 -8.11 11.28
C GLN A 19 -4.78 -7.89 12.65
N GLN A 20 -4.65 -8.85 13.59
CA GLN A 20 -5.24 -8.75 14.93
C GLN A 20 -4.39 -7.94 15.92
N ASP A 21 -3.07 -7.84 15.72
CA ASP A 21 -2.16 -7.22 16.70
C ASP A 21 -1.85 -5.73 16.41
N TYR A 22 -2.05 -5.24 15.19
CA TYR A 22 -1.59 -3.90 14.75
C TYR A 22 -2.66 -3.05 14.03
N GLY A 23 -3.92 -3.47 14.04
CA GLY A 23 -4.98 -2.88 13.22
C GLY A 23 -4.94 -3.39 11.76
N THR A 24 -5.99 -3.08 10.98
CA THR A 24 -6.03 -3.55 9.59
C THR A 24 -4.99 -2.83 8.72
N PRO A 25 -4.36 -3.49 7.72
CA PRO A 25 -3.36 -2.87 6.85
C PRO A 25 -3.81 -1.54 6.22
N GLU A 26 -5.10 -1.38 5.98
CA GLU A 26 -5.73 -0.19 5.41
C GLU A 26 -5.59 1.02 6.34
N ASN A 27 -5.75 0.82 7.66
CA ASN A 27 -5.54 1.87 8.67
C ASN A 27 -4.08 2.33 8.69
N ASN A 28 -3.14 1.40 8.44
CA ASN A 28 -1.73 1.73 8.36
C ASN A 28 -1.40 2.48 7.07
N PHE A 29 -2.02 2.15 5.94
CA PHE A 29 -1.81 2.87 4.69
C PHE A 29 -2.39 4.30 4.73
N GLU A 30 -3.56 4.51 5.32
CA GLU A 30 -4.10 5.85 5.52
C GLU A 30 -3.17 6.70 6.40
N THR A 31 -2.72 6.14 7.52
CA THR A 31 -1.77 6.82 8.42
C THR A 31 -0.46 7.16 7.70
N ILE A 32 0.09 6.23 6.91
CA ILE A 32 1.29 6.48 6.10
C ILE A 32 1.05 7.61 5.08
N GLY A 33 -0.12 7.64 4.42
CA GLY A 33 -0.49 8.70 3.48
C GLY A 33 -0.46 10.08 4.12
N LEU A 34 -1.03 10.22 5.33
CA LEU A 34 -0.97 11.45 6.11
C LEU A 34 0.47 11.83 6.48
N LEU A 35 1.28 10.86 6.96
CA LEU A 35 2.68 11.09 7.31
C LEU A 35 3.49 11.55 6.10
N TRP A 36 3.31 10.92 4.94
CA TRP A 36 3.96 11.32 3.69
C TRP A 36 3.54 12.72 3.24
N GLY A 37 2.24 13.03 3.32
CA GLY A 37 1.73 14.36 3.01
C GLY A 37 2.37 15.45 3.87
N VAL A 38 2.47 15.23 5.18
CA VAL A 38 3.16 16.17 6.10
C VAL A 38 4.65 16.27 5.77
N TYR A 39 5.33 15.14 5.61
CA TYR A 39 6.76 15.09 5.33
C TYR A 39 7.09 15.82 4.02
N LEU A 40 6.39 15.53 2.93
CA LEU A 40 6.64 16.14 1.62
C LEU A 40 6.41 17.65 1.65
N ARG A 41 5.36 18.13 2.33
CA ARG A 41 5.15 19.58 2.49
C ARG A 41 6.25 20.25 3.31
N ALA A 42 6.81 19.57 4.30
CA ALA A 42 7.92 20.10 5.10
C ALA A 42 9.25 20.09 4.32
N ALA A 43 9.52 19.03 3.57
CA ALA A 43 10.73 18.87 2.75
C ALA A 43 10.70 19.74 1.47
N HIS A 44 9.50 20.00 0.95
CA HIS A 44 9.23 20.72 -0.31
C HIS A 44 8.14 21.78 -0.07
N PRO A 45 8.47 22.96 0.50
CA PRO A 45 7.49 23.96 0.91
C PRO A 45 6.59 24.48 -0.22
N GLU A 46 7.03 24.40 -1.47
CA GLU A 46 6.25 24.70 -2.66
C GLU A 46 5.04 23.77 -2.82
N LEU A 47 5.14 22.50 -2.40
CA LEU A 47 4.04 21.55 -2.44
C LEU A 47 2.93 21.92 -1.45
N ALA A 48 3.26 22.67 -0.39
CA ALA A 48 2.28 23.05 0.61
C ALA A 48 1.16 23.97 0.08
N LYS A 49 1.36 24.58 -1.10
CA LYS A 49 0.39 25.44 -1.79
C LYS A 49 -0.57 24.67 -2.71
N VAL A 50 -0.17 23.48 -3.16
CA VAL A 50 -0.87 22.73 -4.22
C VAL A 50 -1.30 21.32 -3.79
N MET A 51 -0.77 20.82 -2.68
CA MET A 51 -1.04 19.49 -2.16
C MET A 51 -1.56 19.57 -0.73
N ALA A 52 -2.80 19.12 -0.52
CA ALA A 52 -3.37 18.95 0.81
C ALA A 52 -2.68 17.79 1.56
N ILE A 53 -2.68 17.81 2.89
CA ILE A 53 -2.05 16.75 3.71
C ILE A 53 -2.64 15.37 3.41
N ASN A 54 -3.95 15.30 3.19
CA ASN A 54 -4.70 14.08 2.92
C ASN A 54 -4.84 13.76 1.42
N HIS A 55 -4.00 14.36 0.56
CA HIS A 55 -4.10 14.12 -0.88
C HIS A 55 -3.56 12.74 -1.30
N ILE A 56 -2.67 12.16 -0.49
CA ILE A 56 -2.17 10.79 -0.68
C ILE A 56 -3.05 9.86 0.14
N ASN A 57 -3.85 9.02 -0.52
CA ASN A 57 -4.77 8.08 0.14
C ASN A 57 -4.15 6.69 0.32
N ALA A 58 -4.89 5.79 0.99
CA ALA A 58 -4.44 4.43 1.29
C ALA A 58 -4.12 3.60 0.02
N LYS A 59 -4.90 3.76 -1.06
CA LYS A 59 -4.66 3.09 -2.34
C LYS A 59 -3.36 3.59 -2.98
N ASP A 60 -3.08 4.89 -2.93
CA ASP A 60 -1.84 5.47 -3.45
C ASP A 60 -0.64 4.89 -2.70
N VAL A 61 -0.71 4.82 -1.37
CA VAL A 61 0.35 4.23 -0.54
C VAL A 61 0.57 2.76 -0.89
N ALA A 62 -0.48 1.94 -0.93
CA ALA A 62 -0.35 0.52 -1.26
C ALA A 62 0.29 0.32 -2.66
N THR A 63 -0.12 1.13 -3.65
CA THR A 63 0.44 1.10 -5.01
C THR A 63 1.92 1.51 -5.02
N MET A 64 2.27 2.57 -4.31
CA MET A 64 3.66 3.03 -4.21
C MET A 64 4.56 2.05 -3.45
N MET A 65 4.03 1.35 -2.44
CA MET A 65 4.74 0.25 -1.77
C MET A 65 4.98 -0.94 -2.71
N GLY A 66 4.07 -1.20 -3.65
CA GLY A 66 4.31 -2.11 -4.77
C GLY A 66 5.48 -1.65 -5.65
N LEU A 67 5.51 -0.36 -6.03
CA LEU A 67 6.61 0.20 -6.82
C LEU A 67 7.97 0.09 -6.12
N LEU A 68 8.01 0.27 -4.79
CA LEU A 68 9.22 0.04 -3.99
C LEU A 68 9.76 -1.39 -4.19
N LYS A 69 8.88 -2.39 -4.26
CA LYS A 69 9.29 -3.78 -4.49
C LYS A 69 9.76 -4.01 -5.93
N VAL A 70 9.12 -3.38 -6.91
CA VAL A 70 9.61 -3.38 -8.30
C VAL A 70 11.01 -2.77 -8.40
N ALA A 71 11.27 -1.65 -7.72
CA ALA A 71 12.60 -1.04 -7.69
C ALA A 71 13.64 -1.97 -7.06
N ARG A 72 13.30 -2.67 -5.97
CA ARG A 72 14.20 -3.67 -5.37
C ARG A 72 14.52 -4.82 -6.32
N ILE A 73 13.51 -5.34 -7.03
CA ILE A 73 13.68 -6.38 -8.05
C ILE A 73 14.64 -5.93 -9.15
N ALA A 74 14.56 -4.67 -9.60
CA ALA A 74 15.46 -4.13 -10.61
C ALA A 74 16.93 -4.11 -10.15
N THR A 75 17.18 -3.97 -8.85
CA THR A 75 18.53 -3.89 -8.26
C THR A 75 19.06 -5.22 -7.71
N GLY A 76 18.23 -6.26 -7.60
CA GLY A 76 18.65 -7.56 -7.06
C GLY A 76 17.51 -8.55 -6.87
N TYR A 77 17.88 -9.83 -6.72
CA TYR A 77 16.92 -10.92 -6.55
C TYR A 77 16.72 -11.29 -5.07
N LYS A 78 15.46 -11.30 -4.61
CA LYS A 78 15.05 -11.85 -3.32
C LYS A 78 13.58 -12.28 -3.39
N ASP A 79 13.27 -13.49 -2.93
CA ASP A 79 11.93 -14.10 -3.04
C ASP A 79 10.84 -13.25 -2.35
N ASP A 80 11.17 -12.59 -1.23
CA ASP A 80 10.25 -11.71 -0.48
C ASP A 80 9.78 -10.50 -1.29
N ASN A 81 10.59 -9.97 -2.21
CA ASN A 81 10.19 -8.83 -3.03
C ASN A 81 8.97 -9.15 -3.91
N PHE A 82 8.87 -10.38 -4.41
CA PHE A 82 7.74 -10.82 -5.23
C PHE A 82 6.50 -11.11 -4.38
N VAL A 83 6.69 -11.67 -3.18
CA VAL A 83 5.61 -11.89 -2.19
C VAL A 83 5.02 -10.56 -1.75
N ASP A 84 5.86 -9.62 -1.35
CA ASP A 84 5.44 -8.28 -0.91
C ASP A 84 4.75 -7.52 -2.03
N LEU A 85 5.25 -7.61 -3.27
CA LEU A 85 4.61 -6.98 -4.44
C LEU A 85 3.18 -7.52 -4.63
N ALA A 86 3.00 -8.84 -4.59
CA ALA A 86 1.68 -9.45 -4.71
C ALA A 86 0.76 -9.05 -3.54
N GLY A 87 1.29 -8.98 -2.32
CA GLY A 87 0.56 -8.53 -1.14
C GLY A 87 0.09 -7.08 -1.26
N TYR A 88 0.99 -6.14 -1.58
CA TYR A 88 0.62 -4.73 -1.74
C TYR A 88 -0.37 -4.50 -2.88
N ALA A 89 -0.23 -5.24 -4.00
CA ALA A 89 -1.19 -5.18 -5.09
C ALA A 89 -2.58 -5.69 -4.68
N ALA A 90 -2.65 -6.74 -3.85
CA ALA A 90 -3.90 -7.25 -3.31
C ALA A 90 -4.58 -6.22 -2.39
N CYS A 91 -3.85 -5.61 -1.45
CA CYS A 91 -4.38 -4.55 -0.59
C CYS A 91 -4.89 -3.34 -1.40
N ALA A 92 -4.13 -2.89 -2.40
CA ALA A 92 -4.56 -1.78 -3.26
C ALA A 92 -5.85 -2.11 -4.02
N GLY A 93 -6.00 -3.37 -4.48
CA GLY A 93 -7.20 -3.85 -5.16
C GLY A 93 -8.42 -3.88 -4.25
N GLU A 94 -8.27 -4.33 -2.99
CA GLU A 94 -9.34 -4.32 -1.99
C GLU A 94 -9.81 -2.89 -1.67
N ILE A 95 -8.88 -1.97 -1.42
CA ILE A 95 -9.20 -0.55 -1.18
C ILE A 95 -9.94 0.05 -2.38
N ALA A 96 -9.44 -0.18 -3.60
CA ALA A 96 -10.08 0.33 -4.81
C ALA A 96 -11.48 -0.28 -5.04
N ALA A 97 -11.71 -1.53 -4.64
CA ALA A 97 -13.02 -2.16 -4.72
C ALA A 97 -14.00 -1.54 -3.69
N ALA A 98 -13.53 -1.27 -2.47
CA ALA A 98 -14.32 -0.58 -1.45
C ALA A 98 -14.72 0.85 -1.89
N GLU A 99 -13.80 1.60 -2.50
CA GLU A 99 -14.09 2.94 -3.06
C GLU A 99 -15.18 2.90 -4.14
N ARG A 100 -15.25 1.83 -4.95
CA ARG A 100 -16.31 1.65 -5.98
C ARG A 100 -17.66 1.25 -5.38
N GLY A 101 -17.65 0.46 -4.31
CA GLY A 101 -18.87 0.00 -3.64
C GLY A 101 -19.54 1.06 -2.75
N GLY A 102 -18.82 2.12 -2.38
CA GLY A 102 -19.36 3.26 -1.62
C GLY A 102 -19.98 4.37 -2.47
N GLY A 103 -20.13 4.16 -3.79
CA GLY A 103 -20.57 5.16 -4.76
C GLY A 103 -22.07 5.22 -5.04
N ASP A 104 -22.88 4.26 -4.57
CA ASP A 104 -24.33 4.23 -4.79
C ASP A 104 -25.08 3.90 -3.50
N HIS A 105 -25.43 4.95 -2.74
CA HIS A 105 -26.67 5.01 -1.98
C HIS A 105 -27.15 6.46 -2.00
N ASP A 106 -28.15 6.72 -2.85
CA ASP A 106 -29.09 7.85 -2.72
C ASP A 106 -29.69 7.93 -1.29
#